data_AF-A0A7V7MV36-F1
#
_entry.id   AF-A0A7V7MV36-F1
#
_cell.length_a   1.000
_cell.length_b   1.000
_cell.length_c   1.000
_cell.angle_alpha   90.00
_cell.angle_beta   90.00
_cell.angle_gamma   90.00
#
_symmetry.space_group_name_H-M   'P 1'
#
loop_
_entity.id
_entity.type
_entity.pdbx_description
1 polymer ?
#
loop_
_entity_poly.entity_id
_entity_poly.type
_entity_poly.pdbx_seq_one_letter_code
_entity_poly.pdbx_strand_id
1 'polypeptide(L)'
;MNAQGTHRRHAGIAVVLIAALLGATSAQAAKFYRWVDENGQVHFSQTPPPEVQKKGISAVSNDRTVLSVTRKGDSEYCGKLGLPGPIGDTRRILSKLSGSEERWRESLERSEKRLEDFLGQQASKRSYGGNKQFEERRQDLINEKEQYRCALAWARKQREGAGEVRDSLKSELEQSKQRHQALREEAYDRCGHDPKERKASTVTAAEHTAWNKCMRRYNSPLRSAEREVDRLQRDYQSVAQ
;
A
#
# COMPACT_ATOMS: atom_id res chain seq x y z
N MET A 1 -39.66 25.74 70.99
CA MET A 1 -39.25 27.01 70.34
C MET A 1 -37.88 26.80 69.72
N ASN A 2 -37.72 27.28 68.48
CA ASN A 2 -36.65 26.95 67.53
C ASN A 2 -35.31 27.61 67.84
N ALA A 3 -34.20 26.97 67.43
CA ALA A 3 -32.99 27.66 66.97
C ALA A 3 -32.23 26.78 65.95
N GLN A 4 -32.09 27.30 64.73
CA GLN A 4 -31.26 26.77 63.62
C GLN A 4 -29.84 27.37 63.69
N GLY A 5 -28.83 26.72 63.08
CA GLY A 5 -27.51 27.37 62.91
C GLY A 5 -26.39 26.58 62.21
N THR A 6 -26.41 26.58 60.87
CA THR A 6 -25.26 26.72 59.93
C THR A 6 -24.06 25.74 59.95
N HIS A 7 -23.94 24.90 58.91
CA HIS A 7 -22.65 24.58 58.27
C HIS A 7 -22.82 24.36 56.76
N ARG A 8 -22.40 25.35 55.97
CA ARG A 8 -22.02 25.23 54.56
C ARG A 8 -20.90 26.23 54.30
N ARG A 9 -19.79 25.79 53.69
CA ARG A 9 -18.88 26.53 52.77
C ARG A 9 -17.41 26.07 52.91
N HIS A 10 -17.05 24.88 52.45
CA HIS A 10 -15.63 24.55 52.14
C HIS A 10 -15.45 23.73 50.85
N ALA A 11 -16.42 23.71 49.93
CA ALA A 11 -16.35 22.92 48.70
C ALA A 11 -15.84 23.70 47.46
N GLY A 12 -15.38 24.95 47.62
CA GLY A 12 -15.06 25.82 46.48
C GLY A 12 -13.58 26.03 46.15
N ILE A 13 -12.65 25.72 47.08
CA ILE A 13 -11.24 26.15 46.94
C ILE A 13 -10.34 25.06 46.32
N ALA A 14 -10.75 23.78 46.37
CA ALA A 14 -9.91 22.67 45.89
C ALA A 14 -9.82 22.54 44.36
N VAL A 15 -10.75 23.15 43.59
CA VAL A 15 -10.82 22.95 42.13
C VAL A 15 -9.90 23.90 41.35
N VAL A 16 -9.52 25.05 41.91
CA VAL A 16 -8.71 26.07 41.20
C VAL A 16 -7.22 25.71 41.14
N LEU A 17 -6.70 24.94 42.11
CA LEU A 17 -5.27 24.59 42.16
C LEU A 17 -4.85 23.49 41.17
N ILE A 18 -5.79 22.64 40.72
CA ILE A 18 -5.49 21.55 39.76
C ILE A 18 -5.40 22.10 38.33
N ALA A 19 -6.12 23.18 37.99
CA ALA A 19 -6.07 23.79 36.67
C ALA A 19 -4.76 24.53 36.37
N ALA A 20 -4.01 24.95 37.39
CA ALA A 20 -2.75 25.69 37.22
C ALA A 20 -1.53 24.79 36.92
N LEU A 21 -1.59 23.48 37.17
CA LEU A 21 -0.46 22.57 36.94
C LEU A 21 -0.37 22.01 35.51
N LEU A 22 -1.37 22.25 34.65
CA LEU A 22 -1.42 21.70 33.28
C LEU A 22 -0.73 22.58 32.22
N GLY A 23 -0.13 23.71 32.60
CA GLY A 23 0.36 24.73 31.65
C GLY A 23 1.85 24.72 31.27
N ALA A 24 2.68 23.80 31.78
CA ALA A 24 4.14 23.99 31.75
C ALA A 24 4.98 22.84 31.13
N THR A 25 4.54 22.23 30.02
CA THR A 25 5.38 21.28 29.26
C THR A 25 5.49 21.65 27.77
N SER A 26 6.10 22.80 27.47
CA SER A 26 6.67 23.03 26.14
C SER A 26 7.99 22.26 26.02
N ALA A 27 7.90 21.00 25.61
CA ALA A 27 9.06 20.21 25.22
C ALA A 27 9.74 20.89 24.01
N GLN A 28 10.85 21.57 24.26
CA GLN A 28 11.68 22.13 23.19
C GLN A 28 12.40 20.97 22.49
N ALA A 29 11.86 20.56 21.34
CA ALA A 29 12.45 19.53 20.49
C ALA A 29 13.78 20.03 19.91
N ALA A 30 14.89 19.56 20.46
CA ALA A 30 16.22 19.80 19.90
C ALA A 30 16.28 19.24 18.46
N LYS A 31 16.64 20.09 17.49
CA LYS A 31 16.78 19.70 16.08
C LYS A 31 18.08 18.93 15.91
N PHE A 32 18.01 17.69 15.42
CA PHE A 32 19.18 16.89 15.05
C PHE A 32 19.20 16.69 13.52
N TYR A 33 20.37 16.90 12.93
CA TYR A 33 20.63 16.73 11.51
C TYR A 33 21.39 15.43 11.28
N ARG A 34 20.94 14.65 10.29
CA ARG A 34 21.63 13.46 9.80
C ARG A 34 22.11 13.69 8.37
N TRP A 35 23.37 13.43 8.10
CA TRP A 35 23.92 13.43 6.74
C TRP A 35 24.86 12.24 6.52
N VAL A 36 25.16 11.96 5.26
CA VAL A 36 26.08 10.91 4.83
C VAL A 36 27.26 11.59 4.15
N ASP A 37 28.47 11.33 4.63
CA ASP A 37 29.68 11.89 4.01
C ASP A 37 30.08 11.13 2.74
N GLU A 38 31.14 11.59 2.08
CA GLU A 38 31.68 11.00 0.84
C GLU A 38 32.15 9.54 1.01
N ASN A 39 32.43 9.12 2.24
CA ASN A 39 32.83 7.76 2.59
C ASN A 39 31.64 6.87 2.98
N GLY A 40 30.41 7.39 2.90
CA GLY A 40 29.20 6.67 3.28
C GLY A 40 28.96 6.59 4.79
N GLN A 41 29.72 7.32 5.62
CA GLN A 41 29.53 7.35 7.06
C GLN A 41 28.40 8.31 7.43
N VAL A 42 27.55 7.86 8.34
CA VAL A 42 26.39 8.60 8.83
C VAL A 42 26.79 9.44 10.03
N HIS A 43 26.62 10.75 9.93
CA HIS A 43 26.89 11.71 11.02
C HIS A 43 25.59 12.25 11.61
N PHE A 44 25.61 12.53 12.92
CA PHE A 44 24.52 13.17 13.65
C PHE A 44 25.05 14.42 14.36
N SER A 45 24.43 15.58 14.14
CA SER A 45 24.80 16.83 14.81
C SER A 45 23.59 17.67 15.18
N GLN A 46 23.73 18.47 16.24
CA GLN A 46 22.76 19.51 16.64
C GLN A 46 22.95 20.81 15.85
N THR A 47 24.07 20.95 15.15
CA THR A 47 24.39 22.07 14.27
C THR A 47 24.34 21.62 12.81
N PRO A 48 23.72 22.40 11.90
CA PRO A 48 23.62 22.06 10.49
C PRO A 48 25.02 21.97 9.86
N PRO A 49 25.23 21.05 8.91
CA PRO A 49 26.53 20.92 8.26
C PRO A 49 26.85 22.20 7.45
N PRO A 50 28.14 22.58 7.37
CA PRO A 50 28.58 23.68 6.50
C PRO A 50 28.13 23.41 5.06
N GLU A 51 27.78 24.49 4.36
CA GLU A 51 26.91 24.53 3.18
C GLU A 51 27.37 23.73 1.94
N VAL A 52 28.53 23.07 2.02
CA VAL A 52 29.24 22.43 0.92
C VAL A 52 28.77 20.98 0.66
N GLN A 53 27.87 20.40 1.46
CA GLN A 53 27.41 19.01 1.26
C GLN A 53 25.87 18.87 1.15
N LYS A 54 25.23 19.69 0.31
CA LYS A 54 23.77 19.64 0.00
C LYS A 54 23.34 18.42 -0.85
N LYS A 55 23.96 17.24 -0.69
CA LYS A 55 23.46 15.97 -1.25
C LYS A 55 23.05 15.04 -0.11
N GLY A 56 21.75 15.03 0.22
CA GLY A 56 21.16 14.01 1.10
C GLY A 56 20.85 14.44 2.54
N ILE A 57 20.43 15.68 2.77
CA ILE A 57 19.94 16.10 4.09
C ILE A 57 18.43 15.81 4.18
N SER A 58 18.05 14.84 5.00
CA SER A 58 16.67 14.67 5.47
C SER A 58 16.57 15.19 6.90
N ALA A 59 15.71 16.18 7.14
CA ALA A 59 15.40 16.65 8.49
C ALA A 59 14.69 15.51 9.26
N VAL A 60 15.31 15.04 10.34
CA VAL A 60 14.74 14.03 11.23
C VAL A 60 13.99 14.77 12.33
N SER A 61 12.66 14.77 12.22
CA SER A 61 11.77 15.22 13.31
C SER A 61 11.76 14.15 14.41
N ASN A 62 11.72 14.59 15.66
CA ASN A 62 11.80 13.76 16.86
C ASN A 62 10.47 13.08 17.22
N ASP A 63 9.71 12.68 16.20
CA ASP A 63 8.48 11.92 16.33
C ASP A 63 8.70 10.60 15.59
N ARG A 64 8.75 9.49 16.33
CA ARG A 64 9.01 8.10 15.88
C ARG A 64 9.11 7.96 14.36
N THR A 65 10.32 8.08 13.82
CA THR A 65 10.60 8.23 12.39
C THR A 65 10.00 7.11 11.55
N VAL A 66 8.85 7.39 10.96
CA VAL A 66 8.31 6.61 9.84
C VAL A 66 9.28 6.78 8.69
N LEU A 67 9.88 5.67 8.22
CA LEU A 67 10.71 5.72 7.02
C LEU A 67 9.91 6.32 5.86
N SER A 68 10.52 7.27 5.15
CA SER A 68 9.92 7.89 3.98
C SER A 68 10.39 7.22 2.70
N VAL A 69 9.57 7.34 1.66
CA VAL A 69 9.86 6.79 0.34
C VAL A 69 10.98 7.62 -0.31
N THR A 70 11.99 6.93 -0.83
CA THR A 70 13.13 7.51 -1.54
C THR A 70 13.12 7.10 -3.00
N ARG A 71 13.67 7.94 -3.88
CA ARG A 71 13.73 7.69 -5.33
C ARG A 71 15.16 7.49 -5.78
N LYS A 72 15.38 6.49 -6.62
CA LYS A 72 16.67 6.25 -7.28
C LYS A 72 16.42 5.77 -8.72
N GLY A 73 16.61 6.68 -9.67
CA GLY A 73 16.19 6.46 -11.06
C GLY A 73 14.67 6.29 -11.15
N ASP A 74 14.22 5.26 -11.86
CA ASP A 74 12.80 4.95 -12.05
C ASP A 74 12.18 4.09 -10.93
N SER A 75 12.92 3.87 -9.84
CA SER A 75 12.51 3.00 -8.74
C SER A 75 12.33 3.78 -7.44
N GLU A 76 11.32 3.38 -6.67
CA GLU A 76 11.06 3.88 -5.32
C GLU A 76 11.47 2.86 -4.26
N TYR A 77 11.87 3.33 -3.08
CA TYR A 77 12.40 2.51 -2.00
C TYR A 77 11.91 2.97 -0.63
N CYS A 78 11.63 2.01 0.24
CA CYS A 78 11.47 2.21 1.68
C CYS A 78 12.72 1.67 2.38
N GLY A 79 13.68 2.54 2.70
CA GLY A 79 14.98 2.13 3.19
C GLY A 79 15.74 1.27 2.17
N LYS A 80 15.91 -0.03 2.46
CA LYS A 80 16.54 -0.99 1.54
C LYS A 80 15.53 -1.76 0.68
N LEU A 81 14.24 -1.68 1.02
CA LEU A 81 13.17 -2.40 0.34
C LEU A 81 12.76 -1.66 -0.94
N GLY A 82 12.97 -2.30 -2.09
CA GLY A 82 12.49 -1.78 -3.38
C GLY A 82 10.98 -1.95 -3.54
N LEU A 83 10.31 -0.90 -4.03
CA LEU A 83 8.88 -0.87 -4.30
C LEU A 83 8.60 -1.31 -5.74
N PRO A 84 7.45 -1.96 -6.01
CA PRO A 84 7.16 -2.56 -7.30
C PRO A 84 6.82 -1.51 -8.36
N GLY A 85 7.35 -1.73 -9.56
CA GLY A 85 6.98 -0.98 -10.76
C GLY A 85 7.81 0.29 -10.97
N PRO A 86 7.89 0.77 -12.22
CA PRO A 86 8.53 2.04 -12.51
C PRO A 86 7.62 3.20 -12.09
N ILE A 87 8.22 4.32 -11.70
CA ILE A 87 7.50 5.55 -11.37
C ILE A 87 6.63 5.97 -12.56
N GLY A 88 5.34 6.25 -12.30
CA GLY A 88 4.39 6.76 -13.30
C GLY A 88 3.60 5.67 -14.05
N ASP A 89 3.96 4.40 -13.95
CA ASP A 89 3.18 3.30 -14.52
C ASP A 89 2.20 2.73 -13.48
N THR A 90 1.16 3.51 -13.17
CA THR A 90 0.16 3.18 -12.14
C THR A 90 -0.48 1.81 -12.38
N ARG A 91 -0.77 1.45 -13.64
CA ARG A 91 -1.37 0.15 -13.98
C ARG A 91 -0.44 -1.01 -13.59
N ARG A 92 0.84 -0.92 -13.93
CA ARG A 92 1.84 -1.96 -13.62
C ARG A 92 2.19 -2.01 -12.13
N ILE A 93 2.17 -0.87 -11.45
CA ILE A 93 2.30 -0.78 -10.00
C ILE A 93 1.16 -1.58 -9.36
N LEU A 94 -0.09 -1.23 -9.68
CA LEU A 94 -1.28 -1.83 -9.09
C LEU A 94 -1.39 -3.32 -9.38
N SER A 95 -1.04 -3.77 -10.60
CA SER A 95 -1.07 -5.20 -10.95
C SER A 95 -0.15 -6.07 -10.08
N LYS A 96 0.94 -5.49 -9.56
CA LYS A 96 1.90 -6.16 -8.67
C LYS A 96 1.68 -5.84 -7.19
N LEU A 97 0.83 -4.86 -6.90
CA LEU A 97 0.69 -4.28 -5.57
C LEU A 97 0.04 -5.27 -4.61
N SER A 98 -1.05 -5.93 -5.01
CA SER A 98 -1.78 -6.89 -4.18
C SER A 98 -0.86 -8.01 -3.64
N GLY A 99 -0.10 -8.67 -4.52
CA GLY A 99 0.84 -9.71 -4.13
C GLY A 99 2.08 -9.19 -3.38
N SER A 100 2.40 -7.90 -3.50
CA SER A 100 3.51 -7.29 -2.74
C SER A 100 3.07 -6.89 -1.34
N GLU A 101 1.87 -6.31 -1.21
CA GLU A 101 1.27 -5.96 0.08
C GLU A 101 1.15 -7.16 1.00
N GLU A 102 0.65 -8.29 0.49
CA GLU A 102 0.48 -9.49 1.32
C GLU A 102 1.82 -9.98 1.87
N ARG A 103 2.83 -10.09 0.99
CA ARG A 103 4.18 -10.45 1.41
C ARG A 103 4.79 -9.46 2.39
N TRP A 104 4.48 -8.16 2.28
CA TRP A 104 4.92 -7.15 3.22
C TRP A 104 4.20 -7.23 4.57
N ARG A 105 2.91 -7.56 4.61
CA ARG A 105 2.17 -7.79 5.87
C ARG A 105 2.74 -8.99 6.62
N GLU A 106 2.92 -10.12 5.93
CA GLU A 106 3.55 -11.31 6.52
C GLU A 106 4.99 -11.03 6.99
N SER A 107 5.74 -10.21 6.24
CA SER A 107 7.11 -9.87 6.62
C SER A 107 7.16 -8.87 7.78
N LEU A 108 6.19 -7.96 7.85
CA LEU A 108 6.01 -7.05 8.99
C LEU A 108 5.74 -7.85 10.25
N GLU A 109 4.77 -8.76 10.23
CA GLU A 109 4.44 -9.61 11.38
C GLU A 109 5.66 -10.43 11.84
N ARG A 110 6.38 -11.07 10.91
CA ARG A 110 7.62 -11.80 11.22
C ARG A 110 8.70 -10.89 11.80
N SER A 111 8.84 -9.66 11.32
CA SER A 111 9.81 -8.70 11.84
C SER A 111 9.45 -8.18 13.22
N GLU A 112 8.16 -7.97 13.50
CA GLU A 112 7.65 -7.57 14.81
C GLU A 112 7.90 -8.66 15.85
N LYS A 113 7.59 -9.92 15.51
CA LYS A 113 7.88 -11.08 16.37
C LYS A 113 9.37 -11.22 16.65
N ARG A 114 10.25 -11.09 15.65
CA ARG A 114 11.71 -11.14 15.85
C ARG A 114 12.20 -10.04 16.79
N LEU A 115 11.65 -8.83 16.68
CA LEU A 115 11.99 -7.73 17.57
C LEU A 115 11.53 -8.02 19.01
N GLU A 116 10.32 -8.53 19.18
CA GLU A 116 9.78 -8.93 20.48
C GLU A 116 10.63 -10.02 21.13
N ASP A 117 10.92 -11.11 20.41
CA ASP A 117 11.76 -12.22 20.89
C ASP A 117 13.15 -11.72 21.30
N PHE A 118 13.73 -10.80 20.53
CA PHE A 118 15.04 -10.21 20.80
C PHE A 118 15.03 -9.37 22.09
N LEU A 119 13.99 -8.55 22.29
CA LEU A 119 13.82 -7.74 23.50
C LEU A 119 13.54 -8.63 24.73
N GLY A 120 12.76 -9.69 24.58
CA GLY A 120 12.49 -10.68 25.64
C GLY A 120 13.75 -11.41 26.11
N GLN A 121 14.66 -11.75 25.18
CA GLN A 121 15.96 -12.33 25.53
C GLN A 121 16.83 -11.38 26.35
N GLN A 122 16.74 -10.06 26.13
CA GLN A 122 17.46 -9.09 26.94
C GLN A 122 16.89 -9.00 28.37
N ALA A 123 15.56 -9.00 28.51
CA ALA A 123 14.91 -8.92 29.82
C ALA A 123 15.27 -10.10 30.74
N SER A 124 15.49 -11.30 30.18
CA SER A 124 15.87 -12.49 30.94
C SER A 124 17.35 -12.52 31.36
N LYS A 125 18.24 -11.80 30.66
CA LYS A 125 19.66 -11.73 30.97
C LYS A 125 19.95 -10.43 31.74
N ARG A 126 20.10 -10.53 33.07
CA ARG A 126 20.51 -9.43 33.99
C ARG A 126 21.96 -8.94 33.74
N SER A 127 22.40 -8.80 32.50
CA SER A 127 23.74 -8.32 32.16
C SER A 127 23.69 -6.80 31.96
N TYR A 128 24.14 -6.10 33.00
CA TYR A 128 24.31 -4.65 33.06
C TYR A 128 25.56 -4.29 32.25
N GLY A 129 25.40 -4.11 30.94
CA GLY A 129 26.48 -3.71 30.06
C GLY A 129 25.95 -3.42 28.67
N GLY A 130 25.86 -2.13 28.32
CA GLY A 130 25.44 -1.66 27.01
C GLY A 130 26.40 -2.14 25.92
N ASN A 131 26.17 -3.34 25.40
CA ASN A 131 26.94 -3.86 24.29
C ASN A 131 26.49 -3.10 23.03
N LYS A 132 27.40 -2.31 22.44
CA LYS A 132 27.19 -1.60 21.18
C LYS A 132 26.57 -2.49 20.09
N GLN A 133 26.99 -3.75 20.02
CA GLN A 133 26.47 -4.74 19.08
C GLN A 133 24.99 -5.09 19.33
N PHE A 134 24.54 -5.11 20.58
CA PHE A 134 23.15 -5.34 20.92
C PHE A 134 22.27 -4.18 20.44
N GLU A 135 22.72 -2.94 20.69
CA GLU A 135 21.99 -1.75 20.27
C GLU A 135 21.91 -1.63 18.75
N GLU A 136 23.02 -1.90 18.05
CA GLU A 136 23.05 -1.97 16.59
C GLU A 136 22.06 -3.02 16.07
N ARG A 137 22.06 -4.23 16.65
CA ARG A 137 21.13 -5.29 16.26
C ARG A 137 19.68 -4.93 16.53
N ARG A 138 19.40 -4.27 17.66
CA ARG A 138 18.06 -3.75 17.99
C ARG A 138 17.60 -2.76 16.93
N GLN A 139 18.49 -1.83 16.56
CA GLN A 139 18.19 -0.81 15.58
C GLN A 139 17.97 -1.40 14.18
N ASP A 140 18.72 -2.44 13.79
CA ASP A 140 18.50 -3.15 12.54
C ASP A 140 17.11 -3.79 12.45
N LEU A 141 16.65 -4.44 13.53
CA LEU A 141 15.32 -5.05 13.60
C LEU A 141 14.21 -3.99 13.54
N ILE A 142 14.40 -2.86 14.23
CA ILE A 142 13.49 -1.72 14.14
C ILE A 142 13.45 -1.20 12.70
N ASN A 143 14.61 -0.99 12.08
CA ASN A 143 14.70 -0.49 10.72
C ASN A 143 14.02 -1.45 9.72
N GLU A 144 14.18 -2.76 9.87
CA GLU A 144 13.52 -3.75 9.02
C GLU A 144 11.99 -3.63 9.12
N LYS A 145 11.45 -3.57 10.35
CA LYS A 145 10.02 -3.39 10.60
C LYS A 145 9.50 -2.11 9.94
N GLU A 146 10.20 -0.98 10.13
CA GLU A 146 9.78 0.30 9.59
C GLU A 146 9.82 0.33 8.05
N GLN A 147 10.65 -0.49 7.39
CA GLN A 147 10.66 -0.59 5.92
C GLN A 147 9.35 -1.17 5.39
N TYR A 148 8.81 -2.21 6.04
CA TYR A 148 7.53 -2.78 5.64
C TYR A 148 6.37 -1.84 5.95
N ARG A 149 6.40 -1.11 7.08
CA ARG A 149 5.39 -0.08 7.38
C ARG A 149 5.36 1.03 6.34
N CYS A 150 6.54 1.52 5.94
CA CYS A 150 6.67 2.47 4.84
C CYS A 150 6.09 1.92 3.54
N ALA A 151 6.41 0.67 3.18
CA ALA A 151 5.95 0.07 1.93
C ALA A 151 4.42 -0.10 1.89
N LEU A 152 3.81 -0.48 3.02
CA LEU A 152 2.35 -0.57 3.15
C LEU A 152 1.68 0.81 3.10
N ALA A 153 2.27 1.83 3.73
CA ALA A 153 1.77 3.20 3.64
C ALA A 153 1.86 3.75 2.21
N TRP A 154 2.97 3.47 1.52
CA TRP A 154 3.12 3.80 0.11
C TRP A 154 2.06 3.08 -0.75
N ALA A 155 1.85 1.78 -0.53
CA ALA A 155 0.86 0.99 -1.27
C ALA A 155 -0.54 1.59 -1.16
N ARG A 156 -0.93 1.97 0.06
CA ARG A 156 -2.20 2.66 0.32
C ARG A 156 -2.34 3.92 -0.52
N LYS A 157 -1.29 4.76 -0.56
CA LYS A 157 -1.28 5.99 -1.37
C LYS A 157 -1.44 5.71 -2.86
N GLN A 158 -0.81 4.64 -3.38
CA GLN A 158 -0.98 4.23 -4.78
C GLN A 158 -2.43 3.83 -5.08
N ARG A 159 -3.11 3.12 -4.17
CA ARG A 159 -4.53 2.78 -4.33
C ARG A 159 -5.45 3.99 -4.26
N GLU A 160 -5.18 4.92 -3.33
CA GLU A 160 -5.95 6.16 -3.20
C GLU A 160 -5.82 7.03 -4.47
N GLY A 161 -4.64 7.06 -5.09
CA GLY A 161 -4.39 7.75 -6.36
C GLY A 161 -4.85 7.01 -7.62
N ALA A 162 -5.35 5.77 -7.50
CA ALA A 162 -5.68 4.91 -8.64
C ALA A 162 -7.10 5.11 -9.20
N GLY A 163 -7.89 6.04 -8.66
CA GLY A 163 -9.30 6.23 -9.03
C GLY A 163 -9.49 6.42 -10.53
N GLU A 164 -8.75 7.34 -11.14
CA GLU A 164 -8.83 7.62 -12.58
C GLU A 164 -8.49 6.40 -13.45
N VAL A 165 -7.43 5.67 -13.09
CA VAL A 165 -7.04 4.44 -13.82
C VAL A 165 -8.10 3.36 -13.68
N ARG A 166 -8.70 3.22 -12.49
CA ARG A 166 -9.79 2.27 -12.24
C ARG A 166 -11.02 2.61 -13.09
N ASP A 167 -11.39 3.88 -13.13
CA ASP A 167 -12.54 4.36 -13.90
C ASP A 167 -12.32 4.21 -15.40
N SER A 168 -11.11 4.52 -15.90
CA SER A 168 -10.71 4.28 -17.29
C SER A 168 -10.83 2.80 -17.65
N LEU A 169 -10.23 1.91 -16.85
CA LEU A 169 -10.30 0.47 -17.08
C LEU A 169 -11.73 -0.07 -17.05
N LYS A 170 -12.57 0.45 -16.15
CA LYS A 170 -13.98 0.10 -16.08
C LYS A 170 -14.72 0.51 -17.35
N SER A 171 -14.49 1.73 -17.83
CA SER A 171 -15.10 2.25 -19.05
C SER A 171 -14.67 1.43 -20.28
N GLU A 172 -13.36 1.17 -20.43
CA GLU A 172 -12.82 0.33 -21.50
C GLU A 172 -13.40 -1.09 -21.48
N LEU A 173 -13.52 -1.69 -20.29
CA LEU A 173 -14.10 -3.02 -20.11
C LEU A 173 -15.56 -3.06 -20.57
N GLU A 174 -16.38 -2.09 -20.15
CA GLU A 174 -17.79 -2.04 -20.56
C GLU A 174 -17.94 -1.78 -22.06
N GLN A 175 -17.13 -0.89 -22.63
CA GLN A 175 -17.11 -0.68 -24.08
C GLN A 175 -16.69 -1.95 -24.83
N SER A 176 -15.69 -2.68 -24.33
CA SER A 176 -15.23 -3.93 -24.95
C SER A 176 -16.29 -5.03 -24.86
N LYS A 177 -17.04 -5.12 -23.75
CA LYS A 177 -18.17 -6.05 -23.60
C LYS A 177 -19.27 -5.73 -24.60
N GLN A 178 -19.63 -4.46 -24.75
CA GLN A 178 -20.64 -4.02 -25.72
C GLN A 178 -20.22 -4.36 -27.16
N ARG A 179 -18.96 -4.12 -27.53
CA ARG A 179 -18.43 -4.49 -28.87
C ARG A 179 -18.47 -6.00 -29.10
N HIS A 180 -18.08 -6.79 -28.10
CA HIS A 180 -18.15 -8.26 -28.17
C HIS A 180 -19.59 -8.74 -28.34
N GLN A 181 -20.52 -8.17 -27.58
CA GLN A 181 -21.95 -8.52 -27.66
C GLN A 181 -22.54 -8.14 -29.03
N ALA A 182 -22.32 -6.91 -29.51
CA ALA A 182 -22.82 -6.46 -30.80
C ALA A 182 -22.30 -7.35 -31.95
N LEU A 183 -21.01 -7.73 -31.90
CA LEU A 183 -20.43 -8.65 -32.87
C LEU A 183 -21.05 -10.06 -32.80
N ARG A 184 -21.40 -10.53 -31.60
CA ARG A 184 -22.08 -11.81 -31.39
C ARG A 184 -23.51 -11.78 -31.92
N GLU A 185 -24.25 -10.70 -31.67
CA GLU A 185 -25.59 -10.47 -32.21
C GLU A 185 -25.56 -10.42 -33.74
N GLU A 186 -24.63 -9.67 -34.33
CA GLU A 186 -24.47 -9.63 -35.79
C GLU A 186 -24.18 -11.03 -36.37
N ALA A 187 -23.30 -11.80 -35.71
CA ALA A 187 -23.01 -13.17 -36.12
C ALA A 187 -24.25 -14.06 -36.05
N TYR A 188 -25.08 -13.91 -35.01
CA TYR A 188 -26.34 -14.65 -34.85
C TYR A 188 -27.40 -14.26 -35.86
N ASP A 189 -27.59 -12.97 -36.15
CA ASP A 189 -28.53 -12.51 -37.17
C ASP A 189 -28.17 -13.04 -38.55
N ARG A 190 -26.87 -13.18 -38.83
CA ARG A 190 -26.36 -13.61 -40.14
C ARG A 190 -26.23 -15.12 -40.31
N CYS A 191 -25.86 -15.83 -39.25
CA CYS A 191 -25.51 -17.26 -39.31
C CYS A 191 -26.45 -18.16 -38.49
N GLY A 192 -27.28 -17.59 -37.62
CA GLY A 192 -28.10 -18.31 -36.65
C GLY A 192 -27.30 -18.80 -35.43
N HIS A 193 -28.03 -19.34 -34.46
CA HIS A 193 -27.45 -19.97 -33.26
C HIS A 193 -26.68 -21.25 -33.59
N ASP A 194 -25.72 -21.62 -32.73
CA ASP A 194 -25.00 -22.88 -32.84
C ASP A 194 -26.01 -24.04 -32.85
N PRO A 195 -26.04 -24.87 -33.91
CA PRO A 195 -26.91 -26.03 -33.97
C PRO A 195 -26.80 -26.94 -32.75
N LYS A 196 -25.64 -27.02 -32.08
CA LYS A 196 -25.42 -27.83 -30.86
C LYS A 196 -26.18 -27.33 -29.63
N GLU A 197 -26.51 -26.04 -29.56
CA GLU A 197 -27.28 -25.49 -28.44
C GLU A 197 -28.76 -25.91 -28.51
N ARG A 198 -29.24 -26.29 -29.70
CA ARG A 198 -30.56 -26.91 -29.84
C ARG A 198 -30.47 -28.32 -29.26
N LYS A 199 -31.18 -28.58 -28.15
CA LYS A 199 -31.39 -29.93 -27.58
C LYS A 199 -32.23 -30.85 -28.48
N ALA A 200 -32.21 -30.63 -29.80
CA ALA A 200 -32.94 -31.41 -30.77
C ALA A 200 -32.08 -32.60 -31.20
N SER A 201 -32.68 -33.79 -31.21
CA SER A 201 -32.06 -35.03 -31.68
C SER A 201 -31.73 -35.07 -33.19
N THR A 202 -31.98 -33.97 -33.91
CA THR A 202 -31.99 -33.92 -35.39
C THR A 202 -31.09 -32.83 -35.96
N VAL A 203 -30.02 -32.42 -35.28
CA VAL A 203 -28.99 -31.59 -35.90
C VAL A 203 -28.25 -32.42 -36.94
N THR A 204 -28.43 -32.09 -38.22
CA THR A 204 -27.74 -32.79 -39.30
C THR A 204 -26.28 -32.32 -39.41
N ALA A 205 -25.40 -33.21 -39.87
CA ALA A 205 -24.01 -32.84 -40.17
C ALA A 205 -23.92 -31.70 -41.22
N ALA A 206 -24.90 -31.65 -42.14
CA ALA A 206 -25.01 -30.62 -43.16
C ALA A 206 -25.31 -29.24 -42.56
N GLU A 207 -26.28 -29.13 -41.65
CA GLU A 207 -26.59 -27.87 -40.95
C GLU A 207 -25.41 -27.36 -40.14
N HIS A 208 -24.75 -28.24 -39.38
CA HIS A 208 -23.55 -27.87 -38.62
C HIS A 208 -22.41 -27.40 -39.54
N THR A 209 -22.22 -28.03 -40.70
CA THR A 209 -21.22 -27.61 -41.68
C THR A 209 -21.54 -26.25 -42.29
N ALA A 210 -22.81 -26.00 -42.63
CA ALA A 210 -23.27 -24.72 -43.16
C ALA A 210 -23.08 -23.58 -42.14
N TRP A 211 -23.46 -23.81 -40.89
CA TRP A 211 -23.25 -22.86 -39.79
C TRP A 211 -21.77 -22.55 -39.60
N ASN A 212 -20.91 -23.58 -39.52
CA ASN A 212 -19.46 -23.38 -39.38
C ASN A 212 -18.87 -22.57 -40.54
N LYS A 213 -19.32 -22.84 -41.77
CA LYS A 213 -18.88 -22.09 -42.95
C LYS A 213 -19.27 -20.62 -42.86
N CYS A 214 -20.48 -20.31 -42.39
CA CYS A 214 -20.91 -18.93 -42.15
C CYS A 214 -20.09 -18.26 -41.03
N MET A 215 -19.90 -18.96 -39.90
CA MET A 215 -19.20 -18.44 -38.72
C MET A 215 -17.70 -18.21 -38.92
N ARG A 216 -17.08 -18.79 -39.96
CA ARG A 216 -15.64 -18.61 -40.23
C ARG A 216 -15.19 -17.15 -40.24
N ARG A 217 -16.01 -16.22 -40.76
CA ARG A 217 -15.68 -14.78 -40.80
C ARG A 217 -15.79 -14.09 -39.44
N TYR A 218 -16.60 -14.64 -38.53
CA TYR A 218 -16.84 -14.08 -37.18
C TYR A 218 -15.95 -14.72 -36.12
N ASN A 219 -15.48 -15.95 -36.31
CA ASN A 219 -14.69 -16.69 -35.32
C ASN A 219 -13.40 -15.99 -34.88
N SER A 220 -12.70 -15.30 -35.79
CA SER A 220 -11.48 -14.57 -35.42
C SER A 220 -11.81 -13.26 -34.69
N PRO A 221 -12.70 -12.39 -35.22
CA PRO A 221 -13.17 -11.21 -34.50
C PRO A 221 -13.74 -11.50 -33.10
N LEU A 222 -14.59 -12.52 -32.96
CA LEU A 222 -15.20 -12.89 -31.68
C LEU A 222 -14.15 -13.30 -30.66
N ARG A 223 -13.23 -14.20 -31.03
CA ARG A 223 -12.11 -14.60 -30.16
C ARG A 223 -11.18 -13.43 -29.83
N SER A 224 -11.03 -12.47 -30.73
CA SER A 224 -10.24 -11.27 -30.45
C SER A 224 -10.92 -10.38 -29.41
N ALA A 225 -12.21 -10.11 -29.60
CA ALA A 225 -13.00 -9.29 -28.70
C ALA A 225 -13.15 -9.95 -27.31
N GLU A 226 -13.35 -11.26 -27.26
CA GLU A 226 -13.39 -12.03 -26.01
C GLU A 226 -12.08 -11.94 -25.24
N ARG A 227 -10.93 -12.13 -25.91
CA ARG A 227 -9.61 -11.97 -25.28
C ARG A 227 -9.37 -10.55 -24.77
N GLU A 228 -9.89 -9.54 -25.45
CA GLU A 228 -9.79 -8.14 -25.01
C GLU A 228 -10.61 -7.91 -23.73
N VAL A 229 -11.85 -8.42 -23.68
CA VAL A 229 -12.70 -8.40 -22.48
C VAL A 229 -12.00 -9.11 -21.32
N ASP A 230 -11.49 -10.32 -21.55
CA ASP A 230 -10.79 -11.10 -20.52
C ASP A 230 -9.56 -10.39 -19.96
N ARG A 231 -8.79 -9.74 -20.85
CA ARG A 231 -7.61 -8.95 -20.45
C ARG A 231 -8.03 -7.76 -19.59
N LEU A 232 -8.98 -6.95 -20.06
CA LEU A 232 -9.47 -5.78 -19.33
C LEU A 232 -10.13 -6.17 -18.01
N GLN A 233 -10.83 -7.30 -17.96
CA GLN A 233 -11.43 -7.84 -16.75
C GLN A 233 -10.36 -8.17 -15.70
N ARG A 234 -9.27 -8.86 -16.09
CA ARG A 234 -8.16 -9.15 -15.18
C ARG A 234 -7.46 -7.87 -14.70
N ASP A 235 -7.22 -6.94 -15.62
CA ASP A 235 -6.55 -5.68 -15.28
C ASP A 235 -7.39 -4.84 -14.32
N TYR A 236 -8.70 -4.73 -14.58
CA TYR A 236 -9.64 -4.07 -13.67
C TYR A 236 -9.68 -4.75 -12.29
N GLN A 237 -9.76 -6.08 -12.23
CA GLN A 237 -9.73 -6.82 -10.97
C GLN A 237 -8.44 -6.59 -10.17
N SER A 238 -7.30 -6.43 -10.85
CA SER A 238 -6.02 -6.15 -10.17
C SER A 238 -5.96 -4.76 -9.53
N VAL A 239 -6.79 -3.82 -10.00
CA VAL A 239 -6.84 -2.42 -9.55
C VAL A 239 -8.04 -2.14 -8.61
N ALA A 240 -9.07 -3.00 -8.64
CA ALA A 240 -10.32 -2.81 -7.90
C ALA A 240 -10.26 -3.24 -6.42
N GLN A 241 -9.22 -3.99 -6.01
CA GLN A 241 -8.97 -4.36 -4.62
C GLN A 241 -8.53 -3.15 -3.79
#